data_AF-A0A353TDK5-F1
#
_entry.id   AF-A0A353TDK5-F1
#
_cell.length_a   1.000
_cell.length_b   1.000
_cell.length_c   1.000
_cell.angle_alpha   90.00
_cell.angle_beta   90.00
_cell.angle_gamma   90.00
#
_symmetry.space_group_name_H-M   'P 1'
#
loop_
_entity.id
_entity.type
_entity.pdbx_description
1 polymer ?
#
loop_
_entity_poly.entity_id
_entity_poly.type
_entity_poly.pdbx_seq_one_letter_code
_entity_poly.pdbx_strand_id
1 'polypeptide(L)'
;MKKLFVIFTGLALLLTSCEPQDAMDLTHFTQEQINVLQVLNGTFILDGNAGEKLIILEKYNPPREILIAEIATVKIHGKIRLSSEESELPYEAYFDLYFYISQDGNNVTLFTIGDSPENTVLYIEVLTDTSFRLREYGDEDWLTFSKI
;
A
#
# COMPACT_ATOMS: atom_id res chain seq x y z
N MET A 1 50.29 -35.04 19.31
CA MET A 1 48.82 -35.17 19.31
C MET A 1 48.22 -33.77 19.48
N LYS A 2 47.30 -33.38 18.57
CA LYS A 2 46.15 -32.44 18.68
C LYS A 2 46.34 -31.19 19.58
N LYS A 3 46.05 -29.94 19.15
CA LYS A 3 44.79 -29.46 18.56
C LYS A 3 45.04 -28.13 17.81
N LEU A 4 44.55 -28.03 16.57
CA LEU A 4 44.42 -26.78 15.83
C LEU A 4 43.07 -26.17 16.19
N PHE A 5 43.05 -24.98 16.81
CA PHE A 5 41.83 -24.21 17.02
C PHE A 5 41.64 -23.27 15.83
N VAL A 6 40.72 -23.61 14.94
CA VAL A 6 40.21 -22.69 13.92
C VAL A 6 38.99 -22.01 14.53
N ILE A 7 39.12 -20.72 14.86
CA ILE A 7 37.97 -19.89 15.23
C ILE A 7 37.40 -19.37 13.91
N PHE A 8 36.33 -20.00 13.45
CA PHE A 8 35.43 -19.40 12.48
C PHE A 8 34.66 -18.29 13.21
N THR A 9 35.15 -17.05 13.14
CA THR A 9 34.31 -15.90 13.44
C THR A 9 33.25 -15.83 12.35
N GLY A 10 32.08 -16.38 12.67
CA GLY A 10 30.89 -16.31 11.84
C GLY A 10 30.55 -14.85 11.58
N LEU A 11 30.72 -14.43 10.34
CA LEU A 11 30.09 -13.24 9.80
C LEU A 11 28.58 -13.53 9.78
N ALA A 12 27.90 -13.17 10.87
CA ALA A 12 26.46 -13.13 10.90
C ALA A 12 26.03 -12.02 9.94
N LEU A 13 25.75 -12.36 8.69
CA LEU A 13 24.87 -11.56 7.86
C LEU A 13 23.52 -11.56 8.59
N LEU A 14 23.27 -10.49 9.32
CA LEU A 14 21.92 -10.06 9.65
C LEU A 14 21.23 -9.82 8.30
N LEU A 15 20.59 -10.86 7.77
CA LEU A 15 19.57 -10.73 6.73
C LEU A 15 18.37 -10.08 7.40
N THR A 16 18.49 -8.79 7.74
CA THR A 16 17.32 -7.93 7.64
C THR A 16 16.99 -7.98 6.15
N SER A 17 15.91 -8.67 5.79
CA SER A 17 15.29 -8.44 4.50
C SER A 17 14.77 -7.00 4.51
N CYS A 18 15.67 -6.03 4.34
CA CYS A 18 15.35 -4.93 3.46
C CYS A 18 15.04 -5.64 2.15
N GLU A 19 13.76 -5.80 1.83
CA GLU A 19 13.39 -5.82 0.42
C GLU A 19 14.23 -4.71 -0.22
N PRO A 20 15.15 -5.03 -1.14
CA PRO A 20 15.90 -3.99 -1.82
C PRO A 20 14.85 -3.03 -2.33
N GLN A 21 15.04 -1.72 -2.09
CA GLN A 21 14.24 -0.65 -2.68
C GLN A 21 13.88 -1.08 -4.10
N ASP A 22 12.67 -1.59 -4.28
CA ASP A 22 12.33 -2.34 -5.47
C ASP A 22 12.32 -1.28 -6.56
N ALA A 23 13.38 -1.25 -7.38
CA ALA A 23 14.00 -0.04 -7.90
C ALA A 23 12.98 0.97 -8.44
N MET A 24 12.47 1.83 -7.55
CA MET A 24 11.34 2.66 -7.89
C MET A 24 11.87 3.74 -8.82
N ASP A 25 11.27 3.87 -10.00
CA ASP A 25 11.72 4.83 -11.00
C ASP A 25 11.38 6.23 -10.50
N LEU A 26 12.37 6.83 -9.83
CA LEU A 26 12.26 8.14 -9.18
C LEU A 26 12.00 9.26 -10.18
N THR A 27 12.09 9.02 -11.49
CA THR A 27 11.86 10.04 -12.51
C THR A 27 10.37 10.30 -12.75
N HIS A 28 9.50 9.38 -12.35
CA HIS A 28 8.05 9.48 -12.59
C HIS A 28 7.22 9.83 -11.34
N PHE A 29 7.85 9.91 -10.17
CA PHE A 29 7.19 10.20 -8.89
C PHE A 29 7.79 11.43 -8.22
N THR A 30 6.98 12.14 -7.44
CA THR A 30 7.51 13.09 -6.45
C THR A 30 8.07 12.35 -5.25
N GLN A 31 8.92 13.01 -4.46
CA GLN A 31 9.47 12.41 -3.25
C GLN A 31 8.38 12.07 -2.23
N GLU A 32 7.34 12.89 -2.16
CA GLU A 32 6.18 12.69 -1.29
C GLU A 32 5.39 11.44 -1.70
N GLN A 33 5.16 11.23 -2.99
CA GLN A 33 4.56 9.99 -3.51
C GLN A 33 5.43 8.78 -3.21
N ILE A 34 6.76 8.91 -3.35
CA ILE A 34 7.71 7.85 -3.03
C ILE A 34 7.58 7.42 -1.56
N ASN A 35 7.51 8.39 -0.65
CA ASN A 35 7.41 8.12 0.79
C ASN A 35 6.13 7.33 1.13
N VAL A 36 5.00 7.66 0.49
CA VAL A 36 3.75 6.92 0.66
C VAL A 36 3.84 5.51 0.07
N LEU A 37 4.34 5.37 -1.17
CA LEU A 37 4.46 4.09 -1.86
C LEU A 37 5.39 3.09 -1.18
N GLN A 38 6.38 3.58 -0.45
CA GLN A 38 7.27 2.75 0.36
C GLN A 38 6.53 2.06 1.49
N VAL A 39 5.60 2.76 2.14
CA VAL A 39 4.79 2.19 3.23
C VAL A 39 3.69 1.29 2.68
N LEU A 40 3.09 1.62 1.53
CA LEU A 40 2.05 0.81 0.89
C LEU A 40 2.63 -0.45 0.22
N ASN A 41 3.16 -1.38 1.02
CA ASN A 41 3.59 -2.69 0.57
C ASN A 41 3.08 -3.80 1.50
N GLY A 42 2.39 -4.80 0.95
CA GLY A 42 1.90 -5.96 1.69
C GLY A 42 0.46 -5.84 2.15
N THR A 43 0.15 -6.43 3.31
CA THR A 43 -1.20 -6.51 3.88
C THR A 43 -1.26 -5.76 5.20
N PHE A 44 -2.37 -5.06 5.41
CA PHE A 44 -2.63 -4.25 6.58
C PHE A 44 -3.96 -4.64 7.21
N ILE A 45 -4.06 -4.48 8.52
CA ILE A 45 -5.29 -4.64 9.31
C ILE A 45 -5.73 -3.29 9.85
N LEU A 46 -7.05 -3.05 9.89
CA LEU A 46 -7.64 -1.83 10.42
C LEU A 46 -7.74 -1.89 11.95
N ASP A 47 -7.14 -0.92 12.65
CA ASP A 47 -7.21 -0.74 14.12
C ASP A 47 -6.94 -2.03 14.93
N GLY A 48 -6.08 -2.91 14.40
CA GLY A 48 -5.76 -4.20 15.02
C GLY A 48 -6.82 -5.30 14.81
N ASN A 49 -7.90 -5.02 14.10
CA ASN A 49 -8.91 -5.97 13.71
C ASN A 49 -8.44 -6.82 12.51
N ALA A 50 -8.14 -8.09 12.76
CA ALA A 50 -7.68 -9.01 11.71
C ALA A 50 -8.74 -9.31 10.63
N GLY A 51 -10.00 -8.96 10.86
CA GLY A 51 -11.09 -9.17 9.92
C GLY A 51 -11.16 -8.19 8.76
N GLU A 52 -10.72 -6.96 9.00
CA GLU A 52 -10.77 -5.89 8.02
C GLU A 52 -9.37 -5.66 7.48
N LYS A 53 -9.15 -6.09 6.24
CA LYS A 53 -7.83 -6.07 5.63
C LYS A 53 -7.79 -5.14 4.42
N LEU A 54 -6.69 -4.41 4.33
CA LEU A 54 -6.27 -3.72 3.12
C LEU A 54 -5.04 -4.43 2.57
N ILE A 55 -5.15 -4.97 1.37
CA ILE A 55 -4.10 -5.73 0.71
C ILE A 55 -3.62 -4.93 -0.50
N ILE A 56 -2.33 -4.62 -0.57
CA ILE A 56 -1.72 -4.04 -1.77
C ILE A 56 -1.49 -5.18 -2.77
N LEU A 57 -2.29 -5.21 -3.83
CA LEU A 57 -2.20 -6.26 -4.87
C LEU A 57 -1.10 -5.94 -5.88
N GLU A 58 -1.04 -4.69 -6.33
CA GLU A 58 -0.11 -4.23 -7.36
C GLU A 58 0.40 -2.85 -7.00
N LYS A 59 1.70 -2.61 -7.22
CA LYS A 59 2.31 -1.29 -7.27
C LYS A 59 2.90 -1.07 -8.65
N TYR A 60 2.58 0.05 -9.27
CA TYR A 60 3.02 0.37 -10.63
C TYR A 60 4.23 1.27 -10.59
N ASN A 61 5.28 0.82 -11.27
CA ASN A 61 6.51 1.54 -11.46
C ASN A 61 7.02 1.27 -12.89
N PRO A 62 6.86 2.21 -13.85
CA PRO A 62 6.25 3.53 -13.70
C PRO A 62 4.73 3.49 -13.47
N PRO A 63 4.07 4.61 -13.10
CA PRO A 63 2.62 4.73 -13.07
C PRO A 63 1.98 4.29 -14.38
N ARG A 64 0.81 3.66 -14.31
CA ARG A 64 0.04 3.26 -15.51
C ARG A 64 -1.02 4.30 -15.83
N GLU A 65 -1.27 4.52 -17.10
CA GLU A 65 -2.42 5.29 -17.56
C GLU A 65 -3.60 4.35 -17.81
N ILE A 66 -4.77 4.74 -17.32
CA ILE A 66 -6.03 4.04 -17.53
C ILE A 66 -7.09 5.02 -18.00
N LEU A 67 -8.05 4.53 -18.77
CA LEU A 67 -9.19 5.29 -19.22
C LEU A 67 -10.38 5.02 -18.29
N ILE A 68 -10.90 6.06 -17.66
CA ILE A 68 -12.05 6.03 -16.76
C ILE A 68 -13.27 6.55 -17.51
N ALA A 69 -14.36 5.78 -17.51
CA ALA A 69 -15.63 6.08 -18.19
C ALA A 69 -15.49 6.51 -19.67
N GLU A 70 -14.46 6.02 -20.36
CA GLU A 70 -14.12 6.39 -21.75
C GLU A 70 -13.85 7.89 -22.00
N ILE A 71 -13.79 8.71 -20.94
CA ILE A 71 -13.72 10.18 -21.05
C ILE A 71 -12.44 10.78 -20.46
N ALA A 72 -11.83 10.14 -19.48
CA ALA A 72 -10.71 10.70 -18.75
C ALA A 72 -9.57 9.69 -18.57
N THR A 73 -8.36 10.07 -18.99
CA THR A 73 -7.15 9.29 -18.71
C THR A 73 -6.59 9.72 -17.36
N VAL A 74 -6.40 8.75 -16.46
CA VAL A 74 -5.83 8.99 -15.12
C VAL A 74 -4.59 8.13 -14.95
N LYS A 75 -3.56 8.69 -14.30
CA LYS A 75 -2.37 7.95 -13.88
C LYS A 75 -2.63 7.29 -12.54
N ILE A 76 -2.38 5.98 -12.47
CA ILE A 76 -2.54 5.18 -11.26
C ILE A 76 -1.23 4.62 -10.78
N HIS A 77 -1.15 4.46 -9.46
CA HIS A 77 0.05 3.97 -8.78
C HIS A 77 -0.09 2.51 -8.33
N GLY A 78 -1.28 1.93 -8.41
CA GLY A 78 -1.45 0.52 -8.13
C GLY A 78 -2.90 0.11 -7.93
N LYS A 79 -3.05 -1.05 -7.30
CA LYS A 79 -4.32 -1.69 -7.00
C LYS A 79 -4.31 -2.24 -5.58
N ILE A 80 -5.38 -2.00 -4.84
CA ILE A 80 -5.64 -2.56 -3.53
C ILE A 80 -6.84 -3.50 -3.54
N ARG A 81 -6.94 -4.33 -2.52
CA ARG A 81 -8.10 -5.15 -2.21
C ARG A 81 -8.52 -4.91 -0.77
N LEU A 82 -9.78 -4.61 -0.58
CA LEU A 82 -10.42 -4.52 0.72
C LEU A 82 -11.18 -5.83 0.99
N SER A 83 -11.04 -6.37 2.19
CA SER A 83 -11.91 -7.42 2.72
C SER A 83 -12.66 -6.90 3.93
N SER A 84 -13.94 -7.22 4.03
CA SER A 84 -14.75 -6.94 5.22
C SER A 84 -15.29 -8.25 5.78
N GLU A 85 -15.18 -8.41 7.10
CA GLU A 85 -15.83 -9.51 7.83
C GLU A 85 -17.35 -9.31 7.95
N GLU A 86 -17.86 -8.09 7.74
CA GLU A 86 -19.28 -7.78 7.90
C GLU A 86 -20.16 -8.23 6.72
N SER A 87 -19.60 -8.91 5.71
CA SER A 87 -20.46 -9.48 4.69
C SER A 87 -21.31 -10.59 5.30
N GLU A 88 -22.62 -10.37 5.47
CA GLU A 88 -23.62 -11.41 5.79
C GLU A 88 -23.67 -12.56 4.75
N LEU A 89 -22.83 -12.46 3.72
CA LEU A 89 -22.68 -13.44 2.67
C LEU A 89 -21.94 -14.67 3.21
N PRO A 90 -22.29 -15.88 2.76
CA PRO A 90 -21.62 -17.12 3.17
C PRO A 90 -20.21 -17.27 2.56
N TYR A 91 -19.65 -16.21 1.97
CA TYR A 91 -18.36 -16.16 1.32
C TYR A 91 -17.70 -14.81 1.58
N GLU A 92 -16.37 -14.79 1.64
CA GLU A 92 -15.59 -13.56 1.74
C GLU A 92 -15.80 -12.71 0.48
N ALA A 93 -16.39 -11.53 0.64
CA ALA A 93 -16.48 -10.55 -0.41
C ALA A 93 -15.21 -9.68 -0.42
N TYR A 94 -14.63 -9.53 -1.61
CA TYR A 94 -13.44 -8.71 -1.83
C TYR A 94 -13.76 -7.59 -2.81
N PHE A 95 -13.30 -6.39 -2.49
CA PHE A 95 -13.43 -5.22 -3.35
C PHE A 95 -12.06 -4.76 -3.82
N ASP A 96 -11.87 -4.82 -5.14
CA ASP A 96 -10.65 -4.38 -5.80
C ASP A 96 -10.79 -2.92 -6.23
N LEU A 97 -9.87 -2.07 -5.78
CA LEU A 97 -9.85 -0.64 -6.09
C LEU A 97 -8.49 -0.25 -6.65
N TYR A 98 -8.49 0.66 -7.61
CA TYR A 98 -7.27 1.31 -8.06
C TYR A 98 -6.98 2.51 -7.18
N PHE A 99 -5.70 2.86 -7.05
CA PHE A 99 -5.31 4.03 -6.27
C PHE A 99 -4.37 4.96 -7.03
N TYR A 100 -4.57 6.24 -6.76
CA TYR A 100 -3.70 7.36 -7.13
C TYR A 100 -3.28 8.09 -5.86
N ILE A 101 -2.06 8.62 -5.83
CA ILE A 101 -1.51 9.40 -4.72
C ILE A 101 -1.26 10.80 -5.26
N SER A 102 -1.75 11.84 -4.58
CA SER A 102 -1.54 13.22 -4.99
C SER A 102 -0.04 13.56 -5.05
N GLN A 103 0.33 14.55 -5.87
CA GLN A 103 1.73 14.95 -6.05
C GLN A 103 2.41 15.40 -4.74
N ASP A 104 1.63 15.97 -3.81
CA ASP A 104 2.09 16.37 -2.49
C ASP A 104 2.07 15.23 -1.46
N GLY A 105 1.64 14.02 -1.84
CA GLY A 105 1.57 12.84 -0.98
C GLY A 105 0.51 12.90 0.12
N ASN A 106 -0.33 13.93 0.18
CA ASN A 106 -1.28 14.14 1.27
C ASN A 106 -2.61 13.40 1.10
N ASN A 107 -2.92 12.95 -0.12
CA ASN A 107 -4.18 12.29 -0.43
C ASN A 107 -3.98 11.03 -1.26
N VAL A 108 -4.81 10.04 -0.99
CA VAL A 108 -5.02 8.87 -1.85
C VAL A 108 -6.42 8.96 -2.43
N THR A 109 -6.54 8.84 -3.75
CA THR A 109 -7.82 8.65 -4.41
C THR A 109 -7.99 7.18 -4.73
N LEU A 110 -9.05 6.58 -4.18
CA LEU A 110 -9.47 5.21 -4.51
C LEU A 110 -10.58 5.28 -5.55
N PHE A 111 -10.61 4.34 -6.48
CA PHE A 111 -11.69 4.30 -7.45
C PHE A 111 -11.88 2.94 -8.12
N THR A 112 -13.10 2.71 -8.60
CA THR A 112 -13.47 1.58 -9.44
C THR A 112 -13.30 1.92 -10.93
N ILE A 113 -13.18 0.88 -11.77
CA ILE A 113 -13.18 1.03 -13.23
C ILE A 113 -14.41 0.31 -13.78
N GLY A 114 -15.05 0.88 -14.79
CA GLY A 114 -16.22 0.34 -15.46
C GLY A 114 -17.07 1.45 -16.06
N ASP A 115 -18.31 1.11 -16.42
CA ASP A 115 -19.26 2.03 -17.04
C ASP A 115 -19.73 3.15 -16.08
N SER A 116 -19.70 2.88 -14.78
CA SER A 116 -20.04 3.83 -13.72
C SER A 116 -18.94 3.84 -12.65
N PRO A 117 -17.79 4.46 -12.92
CA PRO A 117 -16.69 4.50 -11.97
C PRO A 117 -17.05 5.41 -10.79
N GLU A 118 -16.78 4.91 -9.59
CA GLU A 118 -16.90 5.65 -8.35
C GLU A 118 -15.52 5.99 -7.82
N ASN A 119 -15.38 7.14 -7.16
CA ASN A 119 -14.14 7.52 -6.53
C ASN A 119 -14.36 8.11 -5.13
N THR A 120 -13.35 7.94 -4.29
CA THR A 120 -13.29 8.51 -2.94
C THR A 120 -11.91 9.11 -2.73
N VAL A 121 -11.86 10.34 -2.23
CA VAL A 121 -10.61 11.02 -1.89
C VAL A 121 -10.41 10.94 -0.39
N LEU A 122 -9.28 10.36 0.02
CA LEU A 122 -8.91 10.14 1.41
C LEU A 122 -7.64 10.91 1.72
N TYR A 123 -7.61 11.60 2.85
CA TYR A 123 -6.36 12.06 3.45
C TYR A 123 -5.54 10.85 3.90
N ILE A 124 -4.23 10.92 3.70
CA ILE A 124 -3.30 9.90 4.18
C ILE A 124 -2.25 10.55 5.09
N GLU A 125 -1.91 9.84 6.15
CA GLU A 125 -0.76 10.17 7.00
C GLU A 125 0.06 8.92 7.28
N VAL A 126 1.34 8.97 6.91
CA VAL A 126 2.31 7.94 7.25
C VAL A 126 2.76 8.15 8.69
N LEU A 127 2.60 7.12 9.52
CA LEU A 127 2.96 7.16 10.94
C LEU A 127 4.33 6.52 11.17
N THR A 128 4.54 5.36 10.57
CA THR A 128 5.79 4.59 10.59
C THR A 128 6.02 3.92 9.23
N ASP A 129 7.12 3.19 9.10
CA ASP A 129 7.39 2.33 7.94
C ASP A 129 6.42 1.14 7.80
N THR A 130 5.63 0.85 8.85
CA THR A 130 4.70 -0.28 8.92
C THR A 130 3.26 0.15 9.22
N SER A 131 3.00 1.46 9.35
CA SER A 131 1.66 1.96 9.67
C SER A 131 1.36 3.33 9.06
N PHE A 132 0.11 3.49 8.67
CA PHE A 132 -0.45 4.74 8.16
C PHE A 132 -1.90 4.86 8.60
N ARG A 133 -2.50 6.03 8.43
CA ARG A 133 -3.92 6.25 8.67
C ARG A 133 -4.57 6.96 7.49
N LEU A 134 -5.85 6.66 7.27
CA LEU A 134 -6.69 7.26 6.25
C LEU A 134 -7.89 7.96 6.88
N ARG A 135 -8.37 9.02 6.24
CA ARG A 135 -9.58 9.72 6.65
C ARG A 135 -10.31 10.32 5.45
N GLU A 136 -11.62 10.15 5.41
CA GLU A 136 -12.44 10.75 4.36
C GLU A 136 -12.58 12.27 4.56
N TYR A 137 -12.74 13.01 3.46
CA TYR A 137 -12.95 14.44 3.53
C TYR A 137 -14.25 14.77 4.28
N GLY A 138 -14.13 15.52 5.38
CA GLY A 138 -15.27 15.92 6.21
C GLY A 138 -15.60 14.97 7.34
N ASP A 139 -14.88 13.84 7.44
CA ASP A 139 -14.92 12.98 8.62
C ASP A 139 -13.94 13.50 9.70
N GLU A 140 -14.28 13.26 10.96
CA GLU A 140 -13.42 13.58 12.10
C GLU A 140 -12.47 12.40 12.40
N ASP A 141 -12.93 11.17 12.15
CA ASP A 141 -12.26 9.96 12.58
C ASP A 141 -11.17 9.50 11.61
N TRP A 142 -10.07 8.98 12.17
CA TRP A 142 -8.98 8.39 11.41
C TRP A 142 -9.00 6.87 11.55
N LEU A 143 -8.91 6.19 10.42
CA LEU A 143 -8.78 4.74 10.33
C LEU A 143 -7.31 4.36 10.25
N THR A 144 -6.77 3.64 11.25
CA THR A 144 -5.34 3.31 11.30
C THR A 144 -5.06 1.92 10.78
N PHE A 145 -4.16 1.81 9.81
CA PHE A 145 -3.75 0.57 9.18
C PHE A 145 -2.36 0.17 9.65
N SER A 146 -2.23 -1.06 10.15
CA SER A 146 -0.95 -1.63 10.60
C SER A 146 -0.61 -2.88 9.80
N LYS A 147 0.64 -2.98 9.36
CA LYS A 147 1.12 -4.11 8.55
C LYS A 147 1.14 -5.40 9.37
N ILE A 148 0.81 -6.53 8.73
CA ILE A 148 0.92 -7.89 9.30
C ILE A 148 2.09 -8.68 8.72
#